data_AF-A0A1H6BM45-F1
#
_entry.id   AF-A0A1H6BM45-F1
#
_cell.length_a   1.000
_cell.length_b   1.000
_cell.length_c   1.000
_cell.angle_alpha   90.00
_cell.angle_beta   90.00
_cell.angle_gamma   90.00
#
_symmetry.space_group_name_H-M   'P 1'
#
loop_
_entity.id
_entity.type
_entity.pdbx_description
1 polymer ?
#
loop_
_entity_poly.entity_id
_entity_poly.type
_entity_poly.pdbx_seq_one_letter_code
_entity_poly.pdbx_strand_id
1 'polypeptide(L)'
;MKKTTLFILIYFLLFFLHFAIWQYFKLGFEVIFLKYYLFLTILFMMVITVLSIFKKIYPNYIGFVFLGLILFKLTMIMLLKKKLNITEVPLYKLHFVLPYLISLVLETLYAVQLIKDEKNQ
;
A
#
# COMPACT_ATOMS: atom_id res chain seq x y z
N MET A 1 18.41 -11.40 -3.69
CA MET A 1 17.68 -10.11 -3.58
C MET A 1 17.13 -10.00 -2.16
N LYS A 2 17.29 -8.88 -1.45
CA LYS A 2 16.71 -8.73 -0.09
C LYS A 2 15.18 -8.88 -0.20
N LYS A 3 14.56 -9.65 0.70
CA LYS A 3 13.11 -9.93 0.70
C LYS A 3 12.28 -8.65 0.61
N THR A 4 12.67 -7.59 1.32
CA THR A 4 12.05 -6.25 1.23
C THR A 4 12.03 -5.68 -0.20
N THR A 5 13.13 -5.81 -0.94
CA THR A 5 13.23 -5.34 -2.33
C THR A 5 12.23 -6.05 -3.24
N LEU A 6 11.92 -7.32 -2.97
CA LEU A 6 10.92 -8.08 -3.72
C LEU A 6 9.52 -7.49 -3.57
N PHE A 7 9.09 -7.19 -2.34
CA PHE A 7 7.78 -6.57 -2.10
C PHE A 7 7.65 -5.20 -2.76
N ILE A 8 8.72 -4.39 -2.72
CA ILE A 8 8.76 -3.09 -3.39
C ILE A 8 8.63 -3.25 -4.92
N LEU A 9 9.39 -4.18 -5.52
CA LEU A 9 9.31 -4.42 -6.96
C LEU A 9 7.93 -4.93 -7.39
N ILE A 10 7.35 -5.88 -6.65
CA ILE A 10 6.01 -6.40 -6.93
C ILE A 10 4.96 -5.29 -6.81
N TYR A 11 5.08 -4.43 -5.79
CA TYR A 11 4.18 -3.29 -5.61
C TYR A 11 4.18 -2.37 -6.83
N PHE A 12 5.36 -1.92 -7.28
CA PHE A 12 5.46 -1.06 -8.45
C PHE A 12 4.97 -1.75 -9.73
N LEU A 13 5.27 -3.04 -9.91
CA LEU A 13 4.83 -3.79 -11.09
C LEU A 13 3.31 -3.88 -11.18
N LEU A 14 2.64 -4.24 -10.08
CA LEU A 14 1.17 -4.32 -10.03
C LEU A 14 0.52 -2.96 -10.26
N PHE A 15 1.16 -1.91 -9.76
CA PHE A 15 0.69 -0.55 -9.93
C PHE A 15 0.83 -0.06 -11.37
N PHE A 16 1.97 -0.31 -12.02
CA PHE A 16 2.14 0.01 -13.44
C PHE A 16 1.18 -0.78 -14.32
N LEU A 17 0.95 -2.06 -14.01
CA LEU A 17 -0.03 -2.87 -14.71
C LEU A 17 -1.44 -2.26 -14.58
N HIS A 18 -1.86 -1.95 -13.36
CA HIS A 18 -3.15 -1.34 -13.10
C HIS A 18 -3.25 0.03 -13.81
N PHE A 19 -2.24 0.88 -13.73
CA PHE A 19 -2.19 2.17 -14.44
C PHE A 19 -2.30 2.01 -15.96
N ALA A 20 -1.55 1.07 -16.56
CA ALA A 20 -1.56 0.82 -18.00
C ALA A 20 -2.92 0.32 -18.50
N ILE A 21 -3.55 -0.59 -17.76
CA ILE A 21 -4.92 -1.06 -18.05
C ILE A 21 -5.87 0.13 -18.10
N TRP A 22 -5.80 1.06 -17.15
CA TRP A 22 -6.75 2.18 -17.10
C TRP A 22 -6.44 3.30 -18.08
N GLN A 23 -5.17 3.50 -18.44
CA GLN A 23 -4.81 4.44 -19.50
C GLN A 23 -5.39 3.99 -20.85
N TYR A 24 -5.47 2.68 -21.10
CA TYR A 24 -6.11 2.12 -22.28
C TYR A 24 -7.61 2.48 -22.37
N PHE A 25 -8.31 2.60 -21.23
CA PHE A 25 -9.74 2.94 -21.18
C PHE A 25 -10.06 4.44 -21.29
N LYS A 26 -9.06 5.33 -21.41
CA LYS A 26 -9.22 6.79 -21.64
C LYS A 26 -10.26 7.49 -20.73
N LEU A 27 -10.22 7.21 -19.43
CA LEU A 27 -11.24 7.70 -18.47
C LEU A 27 -11.16 9.21 -18.17
N GLY A 28 -10.16 9.96 -18.63
CA GLY A 28 -10.08 11.42 -18.47
C GLY A 28 -9.74 11.94 -17.05
N PHE A 29 -9.55 11.06 -16.07
CA PHE A 29 -9.25 11.42 -14.66
C PHE A 29 -7.78 11.21 -14.27
N GLU A 30 -6.86 11.28 -15.22
CA GLU A 30 -5.43 10.93 -15.06
C GLU A 30 -4.75 11.64 -13.87
N VAL A 31 -5.04 12.93 -13.68
CA VAL A 31 -4.46 13.73 -12.60
C VAL A 31 -4.91 13.23 -11.21
N ILE A 32 -6.17 12.81 -11.07
CA ILE A 32 -6.70 12.29 -9.80
C ILE A 32 -6.07 10.93 -9.51
N PHE A 33 -5.97 10.08 -10.54
CA PHE A 33 -5.30 8.79 -10.43
C PHE A 33 -3.85 8.94 -10.00
N LEU A 34 -3.06 9.79 -10.67
CA LEU A 34 -1.65 10.01 -10.34
C LEU A 34 -1.46 10.47 -8.89
N LYS A 35 -2.29 11.41 -8.41
CA LYS A 35 -2.25 11.89 -7.01
C LYS A 35 -2.54 10.77 -6.02
N TYR A 36 -3.57 9.97 -6.29
CA TYR A 36 -3.94 8.82 -5.45
C TYR A 36 -2.82 7.78 -5.39
N TYR A 37 -2.24 7.48 -6.55
CA TYR A 37 -1.18 6.53 -6.76
C TYR A 37 0.12 6.93 -6.03
N LEU A 38 0.51 8.19 -6.14
CA LEU A 38 1.63 8.75 -5.38
C LEU A 38 1.41 8.62 -3.88
N PHE A 39 0.20 8.96 -3.42
CA PHE A 39 -0.17 8.85 -2.01
C PHE A 39 -0.10 7.42 -1.50
N LEU A 40 -0.65 6.47 -2.26
CA LEU A 40 -0.61 5.05 -1.89
C LEU A 40 0.83 4.52 -1.83
N THR A 41 1.69 4.99 -2.73
CA THR A 41 3.12 4.63 -2.75
C THR A 41 3.82 5.15 -1.50
N ILE A 42 3.57 6.40 -1.11
CA ILE A 42 4.13 6.98 0.12
C ILE A 42 3.70 6.17 1.34
N LEU A 43 2.40 5.85 1.45
CA LEU A 43 1.90 5.04 2.57
C LEU A 43 2.51 3.65 2.60
N PHE A 44 2.61 2.99 1.44
CA PHE A 44 3.22 1.67 1.35
C PHE A 44 4.68 1.69 1.80
N MET A 45 5.46 2.63 1.27
CA MET A 45 6.86 2.79 1.64
C MET A 45 7.03 3.12 3.13
N MET A 46 6.13 3.93 3.70
CA MET A 46 6.10 4.22 5.13
C MET A 46 5.92 2.94 5.96
N VAL A 47 4.92 2.11 5.62
CA VAL A 47 4.64 0.86 6.34
C VAL A 47 5.84 -0.08 6.31
N ILE A 48 6.40 -0.33 5.12
CA ILE A 48 7.57 -1.20 4.96
C ILE A 48 8.76 -0.68 5.76
N THR A 49 9.01 0.64 5.73
CA THR A 49 10.13 1.28 6.43
C THR A 49 9.96 1.18 7.94
N VAL A 50 8.79 1.54 8.47
CA VAL A 50 8.51 1.49 9.91
C VAL A 50 8.64 0.06 10.42
N LEU A 51 8.05 -0.92 9.73
CA LEU A 51 8.18 -2.33 10.11
C LEU A 51 9.65 -2.82 10.07
N SER A 52 10.42 -2.41 9.05
CA SER A 52 11.85 -2.74 8.94
C SER A 52 12.67 -2.19 10.11
N ILE A 53 12.35 -0.99 10.58
CA ILE A 53 13.02 -0.35 11.72
C ILE A 53 12.59 -1.03 13.02
N PHE A 54 11.28 -1.17 13.26
CA PHE A 54 10.76 -1.80 14.47
C PHE A 54 11.22 -3.24 14.63
N LYS A 55 11.44 -3.97 13.54
CA LYS A 55 11.95 -5.33 13.60
C LYS A 55 13.32 -5.41 14.29
N LYS A 56 14.12 -4.36 14.18
CA LYS A 56 15.45 -4.29 14.82
C LYS A 56 15.39 -3.87 16.29
N ILE A 57 14.36 -3.12 16.69
CA ILE A 57 14.25 -2.53 18.03
C ILE A 57 13.40 -3.42 18.95
N TYR A 58 12.21 -3.82 18.48
CA TYR A 58 11.21 -4.56 19.25
C TYR A 58 10.57 -5.68 18.39
N PRO A 59 11.34 -6.73 18.04
CA PRO A 59 10.92 -7.75 17.08
C PRO A 59 9.61 -8.46 17.50
N ASN A 60 9.45 -8.78 18.79
CA ASN A 60 8.27 -9.45 19.33
C ASN A 60 6.94 -8.69 19.14
N TYR A 61 6.98 -7.37 18.89
CA TYR A 61 5.80 -6.51 18.82
C TYR A 61 5.40 -6.13 17.39
N ILE A 62 6.01 -6.73 16.36
CA ILE A 62 5.77 -6.39 14.95
C ILE A 62 4.30 -6.49 14.55
N GLY A 63 3.57 -7.48 15.05
CA GLY A 63 2.13 -7.63 14.78
C GLY A 63 1.32 -6.42 15.29
N PHE A 64 1.62 -5.91 16.48
CA PHE A 64 0.95 -4.74 17.05
C PHE A 64 1.29 -3.46 16.27
N VAL A 65 2.56 -3.28 15.90
CA VAL A 65 3.00 -2.15 15.07
C VAL A 65 2.27 -2.17 13.72
N PHE A 66 2.16 -3.35 13.10
CA PHE A 66 1.43 -3.51 11.84
C PHE A 66 -0.05 -3.12 11.98
N LEU A 67 -0.75 -3.61 13.01
CA LEU A 67 -2.15 -3.25 13.25
C LEU A 67 -2.34 -1.73 13.42
N GLY A 68 -1.47 -1.08 14.19
CA GLY A 68 -1.48 0.38 14.35
C GLY A 68 -1.27 1.12 13.02
N LEU A 69 -0.34 0.65 12.19
CA LEU A 69 -0.09 1.22 10.86
C LEU A 69 -1.29 1.05 9.92
N ILE A 70 -2.01 -0.07 9.97
CA ILE A 70 -3.22 -0.28 9.16
C ILE A 70 -4.35 0.65 9.59
N LEU A 71 -4.56 0.84 10.89
CA LEU A 71 -5.55 1.81 11.38
C LEU A 71 -5.21 3.24 10.92
N PHE A 72 -3.95 3.64 11.04
CA PHE A 72 -3.48 4.93 10.53
C PHE A 72 -3.72 5.06 9.02
N LYS A 73 -3.37 4.03 8.24
CA LYS A 73 -3.56 3.99 6.78
C LYS A 73 -5.03 4.15 6.39
N LEU A 74 -5.94 3.49 7.11
CA LEU A 74 -7.39 3.62 6.90
C LEU A 74 -7.87 5.05 7.10
N THR A 75 -7.46 5.70 8.19
CA THR A 75 -7.77 7.12 8.45
C THR A 75 -7.26 8.01 7.34
N MET A 76 -6.01 7.81 6.90
CA MET A 76 -5.39 8.57 5.83
C MET A 76 -6.15 8.44 4.50
N ILE A 77 -6.66 7.26 4.17
CA ILE A 77 -7.48 7.04 2.98
C ILE A 77 -8.84 7.71 3.08
N MET A 78 -9.46 7.73 4.26
CA MET A 78 -10.72 8.47 4.46
C MET A 78 -10.52 9.96 4.21
N LEU A 79 -9.42 10.54 4.70
CA LEU A 79 -9.07 11.94 4.46
C LEU A 79 -8.80 12.21 2.97
N LEU A 80 -8.08 11.31 2.29
CA LEU A 80 -7.80 11.44 0.87
C LEU A 80 -9.07 11.37 0.01
N LYS A 81 -9.99 10.45 0.32
CA LYS A 81 -11.28 10.33 -0.38
C LYS A 81 -12.04 11.64 -0.40
N LYS A 82 -12.09 12.31 0.76
CA LYS A 82 -12.72 13.62 0.90
C LYS A 82 -11.98 14.71 0.12
N LYS A 83 -10.64 14.65 0.05
CA LYS A 83 -9.83 15.68 -0.61
C LYS A 83 -9.77 15.56 -2.15
N LEU A 84 -9.86 14.35 -2.67
CA LEU A 84 -9.75 14.08 -4.11
C LEU A 84 -11.11 13.99 -4.83
N ASN A 85 -12.24 14.22 -4.14
CA ASN A 85 -13.60 14.07 -4.68
C ASN A 85 -13.79 12.78 -5.51
N ILE A 86 -13.28 11.67 -4.97
CA ILE A 86 -13.13 10.40 -5.70
C ILE A 86 -14.47 9.85 -6.23
N THR A 87 -15.59 10.28 -5.64
CA THR A 87 -16.95 9.92 -6.03
C THR A 87 -17.38 10.42 -7.41
N GLU A 88 -16.67 11.40 -7.99
CA GLU A 88 -16.94 11.92 -9.34
C GLU A 88 -16.43 10.97 -10.45
N VAL A 89 -15.55 10.02 -10.10
CA VAL A 89 -15.00 9.05 -11.05
C VAL A 89 -15.99 7.88 -11.26
N PRO A 90 -16.36 7.53 -12.49
CA PRO A 90 -17.19 6.35 -12.74
C PRO A 90 -16.44 5.10 -12.28
N LEU A 91 -17.17 4.12 -11.71
CA LEU A 91 -16.58 2.89 -11.18
C LEU A 91 -15.46 3.12 -10.14
N TYR A 92 -15.44 4.26 -9.43
CA TYR A 92 -14.38 4.62 -8.48
C TYR A 92 -14.05 3.53 -7.44
N LYS A 93 -15.04 2.74 -7.00
CA LYS A 93 -14.79 1.65 -6.06
C LYS A 93 -13.72 0.70 -6.61
N LEU A 94 -13.80 0.34 -7.88
CA LEU A 94 -12.87 -0.59 -8.50
C LEU A 94 -11.49 0.05 -8.65
N HIS A 95 -11.42 1.30 -9.13
CA HIS A 95 -10.15 1.99 -9.37
C HIS A 95 -9.38 2.37 -8.11
N PHE A 96 -10.07 2.61 -6.99
CA PHE A 96 -9.45 3.13 -5.77
C PHE A 96 -9.44 2.12 -4.61
N VAL A 97 -10.29 1.10 -4.61
CA VAL A 97 -10.26 0.04 -3.58
C VAL A 97 -9.30 -1.08 -3.97
N LEU A 98 -9.26 -1.49 -5.24
CA LEU A 98 -8.39 -2.60 -5.65
C LEU A 98 -6.90 -2.31 -5.41
N PRO A 99 -6.32 -1.16 -5.83
CA PRO A 99 -4.92 -0.87 -5.55
C PRO A 99 -4.61 -0.83 -4.05
N TYR A 100 -5.55 -0.30 -3.26
CA TYR A 100 -5.43 -0.29 -1.81
C TYR A 100 -5.38 -1.70 -1.22
N LEU A 101 -6.29 -2.58 -1.63
CA LEU A 101 -6.32 -3.97 -1.14
C LEU A 101 -5.06 -4.73 -1.55
N ILE A 102 -4.58 -4.54 -2.78
CA ILE A 102 -3.32 -5.13 -3.24
C ILE A 102 -2.16 -4.66 -2.36
N SER A 103 -2.07 -3.35 -2.10
CA SER A 103 -1.07 -2.77 -1.21
C SER A 103 -1.15 -3.37 0.21
N LEU A 104 -2.36 -3.52 0.75
CA LEU A 104 -2.60 -4.11 2.07
C LEU A 104 -2.17 -5.57 2.14
N VAL A 105 -2.46 -6.38 1.11
CA VAL A 105 -2.05 -7.78 1.03
C VAL A 105 -0.52 -7.88 1.03
N LEU A 106 0.17 -7.07 0.23
CA LEU A 106 1.63 -7.06 0.20
C LEU A 106 2.24 -6.67 1.55
N GLU A 107 1.70 -5.65 2.21
CA GLU A 107 2.17 -5.25 3.55
C GLU A 107 1.91 -6.34 4.59
N THR A 108 0.76 -7.02 4.52
CA THR A 108 0.41 -8.13 5.41
C THR A 108 1.38 -9.29 5.24
N LEU A 109 1.64 -9.68 3.98
CA LEU A 109 2.60 -10.75 3.67
C LEU A 109 4.01 -10.38 4.13
N TYR A 110 4.41 -9.12 3.97
CA TYR A 110 5.68 -8.61 4.48
C TYR A 110 5.76 -8.69 6.01
N ALA A 111 4.72 -8.25 6.72
CA ALA A 111 4.67 -8.31 8.18
C ALA A 111 4.72 -9.76 8.70
N VAL A 112 3.95 -10.67 8.09
CA VAL A 112 3.97 -12.10 8.42
C VAL A 112 5.37 -12.70 8.19
N GLN A 113 6.05 -12.30 7.12
CA GLN A 113 7.41 -12.75 6.86
C GLN A 113 8.38 -12.26 7.93
N LEU A 114 8.30 -10.99 8.35
CA LEU A 114 9.13 -10.45 9.43
C LEU A 114 8.93 -11.17 10.77
N ILE A 115 7.71 -11.60 11.05
CA ILE A 115 7.37 -12.38 12.25
C ILE A 115 7.95 -13.81 12.13
N LYS A 116 7.83 -14.45 10.96
CA LYS A 116 8.38 -15.80 10.74
C LYS A 116 9.90 -15.82 10.81
N ASP A 117 10.56 -14.81 10.26
CA ASP A 117 12.02 -14.69 10.31
C ASP A 117 12.53 -14.52 11.76
N GLU A 118 11.67 -14.12 12.72
CA GLU A 118 12.00 -14.16 14.17
C GLU A 118 12.00 -15.57 14.75
N LYS A 119 10.95 -16.34 14.45
CA LYS A 119 10.74 -17.64 15.07
C LYS A 119 11.76 -18.69 14.63
N ASN A 120 12.46 -18.41 13.53
CA ASN A 120 13.48 -19.26 12.94
C ASN A 120 14.92 -18.80 13.27
N GLN A 121 15.07 -17.80 14.16
CA GLN A 121 16.35 -17.41 14.77
C GLN A 121 16.44 -17.97 16.19
#